data_AF-A0A7J3KHF4-F1
#
_entry.id   AF-A0A7J3KHF4-F1
#
_cell.length_a   1.000
_cell.length_b   1.000
_cell.length_c   1.000
_cell.angle_alpha   90.00
_cell.angle_beta   90.00
_cell.angle_gamma   90.00
#
_symmetry.space_group_name_H-M   'P 1'
#
loop_
_entity.id
_entity.type
_entity.pdbx_description
1 polymer ?
#
loop_
_entity_poly.entity_id
_entity_poly.type
_entity_poly.pdbx_seq_one_letter_code
_entity_poly.pdbx_strand_id
1 'polypeptide(L)'
;MKPSNAVLAAMAIAVAIFLFGGGLYLIIVKPYPAVYYGGRFLFVYPQLSEQWVSDSLIAMTLFAFGVIGLLLMYQSTKYAYNPRQAYLVFMMGAALVIISYISVEAIIRYWKGV
;
A
#
# COMPACT_ATOMS: atom_id res chain seq x y z
N MET A 1 10.95 -27.98 11.78
CA MET A 1 11.59 -26.65 11.83
C MET A 1 10.52 -25.63 12.20
N LYS A 2 10.66 -24.88 13.31
CA LYS A 2 9.72 -23.80 13.64
C LYS A 2 10.03 -22.58 12.76
N PRO A 3 9.05 -21.96 12.09
CA PRO A 3 9.30 -20.75 11.31
C PRO A 3 9.79 -19.62 12.23
N SER A 4 10.67 -18.76 11.71
CA SER A 4 11.18 -17.63 12.49
C SER A 4 10.08 -16.61 12.74
N ASN A 5 10.14 -15.91 13.88
CA ASN A 5 9.16 -14.88 14.23
C ASN A 5 9.08 -13.76 13.16
N ALA A 6 10.19 -13.48 12.47
CA ALA A 6 10.23 -12.51 11.38
C ALA A 6 9.42 -12.96 10.16
N VAL A 7 9.50 -14.25 9.79
CA VAL A 7 8.71 -14.80 8.69
C VAL A 7 7.22 -14.78 9.03
N LEU A 8 6.86 -15.14 10.27
CA LEU A 8 5.47 -15.07 10.73
C LEU A 8 4.92 -13.63 10.69
N ALA A 9 5.72 -12.65 11.13
CA ALA A 9 5.34 -11.23 11.06
C ALA A 9 5.17 -10.75 9.61
N ALA A 10 6.09 -11.13 8.71
CA ALA A 10 5.99 -10.77 7.29
C ALA A 10 4.75 -11.38 6.63
N MET A 11 4.42 -12.63 6.95
CA MET A 11 3.19 -13.28 6.48
C MET A 11 1.94 -12.57 7.00
N ALA A 12 1.90 -12.23 8.29
CA ALA A 12 0.78 -11.50 8.88
C ALA A 12 0.55 -10.14 8.22
N ILE A 13 1.64 -9.40 7.96
CA ILE A 13 1.60 -8.12 7.24
C ILE A 13 1.09 -8.32 5.80
N ALA A 14 1.61 -9.31 5.08
CA ALA A 14 1.18 -9.58 3.70
C ALA A 14 -0.31 -9.94 3.64
N VAL A 15 -0.80 -10.75 4.57
CA VAL A 15 -2.23 -11.08 4.69
C VAL A 15 -3.06 -9.83 5.00
N ALA A 16 -2.61 -8.97 5.92
CA ALA A 16 -3.32 -7.74 6.24
C ALA A 16 -3.41 -6.82 5.00
N ILE A 17 -2.30 -6.59 4.30
CA ILE A 17 -2.27 -5.79 3.06
C ILE A 17 -3.22 -6.38 2.01
N PHE A 18 -3.20 -7.70 1.84
CA PHE A 18 -4.08 -8.39 0.90
C PHE A 18 -5.56 -8.22 1.26
N LEU A 19 -5.92 -8.37 2.53
CA LEU A 19 -7.30 -8.22 2.99
C LEU A 19 -7.79 -6.77 2.86
N PHE A 20 -7.02 -5.80 3.33
CA PHE A 20 -7.39 -4.38 3.28
C PHE A 20 -7.35 -3.80 1.87
N GLY A 21 -6.48 -4.33 1.01
CA GLY A 21 -6.41 -3.92 -0.40
C GLY A 21 -7.52 -4.48 -1.28
N GLY A 22 -8.47 -5.25 -0.74
CA GLY A 22 -9.60 -5.81 -1.52
C GLY A 22 -9.30 -7.17 -2.17
N GLY A 23 -8.32 -7.92 -1.67
CA GLY A 23 -7.93 -9.21 -2.24
C GLY A 23 -9.04 -10.26 -2.23
N LEU A 24 -9.93 -10.25 -1.21
CA LEU A 24 -11.11 -11.13 -1.20
C LEU A 24 -12.09 -10.76 -2.32
N TYR A 25 -12.31 -9.47 -2.56
CA TYR A 25 -13.19 -9.01 -3.63
C TYR A 25 -12.67 -9.46 -5.01
N LEU A 26 -11.35 -9.40 -5.23
CA LEU A 26 -10.74 -9.91 -6.47
C LEU A 26 -11.02 -11.39 -6.72
N ILE A 27 -10.94 -12.22 -5.67
CA ILE A 27 -11.18 -13.67 -5.78
C ILE A 27 -12.65 -13.98 -6.04
N ILE A 28 -13.55 -13.28 -5.34
CA ILE A 28 -14.99 -13.57 -5.34
C ILE A 28 -15.67 -12.98 -6.59
N VAL A 29 -15.45 -11.69 -6.85
CA VAL A 29 -16.19 -10.94 -7.88
C VAL A 29 -15.51 -11.02 -9.25
N LYS A 30 -14.18 -11.21 -9.28
CA LYS A 30 -13.36 -11.24 -10.50
C LYS A 30 -13.63 -10.03 -11.42
N PRO A 31 -13.41 -8.80 -10.93
CA PRO A 31 -13.66 -7.58 -11.70
C PRO A 31 -12.71 -7.47 -12.89
N TYR A 32 -13.06 -6.61 -13.84
CA TYR A 32 -12.17 -6.31 -14.96
C TYR A 32 -10.87 -5.60 -14.50
N PRO A 33 -9.74 -5.79 -15.21
CA PRO A 33 -8.46 -5.22 -14.79
C PRO A 33 -8.41 -3.70 -14.75
N ALA A 34 -8.92 -3.06 -15.80
CA ALA A 34 -9.21 -1.63 -15.93
C ALA A 34 -10.05 -1.48 -17.21
N VAL A 35 -11.03 -0.58 -17.23
CA VAL A 35 -11.95 -0.43 -18.38
C VAL A 35 -11.95 0.99 -18.90
N TYR A 36 -11.71 1.14 -20.20
CA TYR A 36 -12.05 2.37 -20.93
C TYR A 36 -13.55 2.40 -21.17
N TYR A 37 -14.25 3.38 -20.61
CA TYR A 37 -15.71 3.51 -20.75
C TYR A 37 -16.06 4.83 -21.43
N GLY A 38 -16.85 4.78 -22.51
CA GLY A 38 -17.37 5.98 -23.20
C GLY A 38 -16.31 6.93 -23.76
N GLY A 39 -15.14 6.42 -24.18
CA GLY A 39 -14.04 7.23 -24.72
C GLY A 39 -13.23 8.01 -23.67
N ARG A 40 -13.49 7.77 -22.38
CA ARG A 40 -12.71 8.33 -21.27
C ARG A 40 -12.00 7.21 -20.51
N PHE A 41 -10.73 7.46 -20.17
CA PHE A 41 -10.01 6.62 -19.23
C PHE A 41 -10.46 6.98 -17.82
N LEU A 42 -11.09 6.04 -17.13
CA LEU A 42 -11.43 6.18 -15.73
C LEU A 42 -10.30 5.54 -14.93
N PHE A 43 -9.69 6.29 -14.02
CA PHE A 43 -8.54 5.82 -13.24
C PHE A 43 -8.94 5.02 -12.00
N VAL A 44 -10.12 5.29 -11.46
CA VAL A 44 -10.71 4.61 -10.28
C VAL A 44 -12.14 4.25 -10.61
N TYR A 45 -12.63 3.13 -10.08
CA TYR A 45 -14.04 2.78 -10.23
C TYR A 45 -14.96 3.88 -9.66
N PRO A 46 -16.00 4.34 -10.38
CA PRO A 46 -16.84 5.45 -9.93
C PRO A 46 -17.67 5.12 -8.67
N GLN A 47 -18.12 3.88 -8.53
CA GLN A 47 -18.93 3.44 -7.40
C GLN A 47 -18.06 2.95 -6.26
N LEU A 48 -18.40 3.35 -5.02
CA LEU A 48 -17.64 2.99 -3.82
C LEU A 48 -17.70 1.49 -3.48
N SER A 49 -18.77 0.80 -3.88
CA SER A 49 -18.99 -0.62 -3.58
C SER A 49 -18.22 -1.56 -4.52
N GLU A 50 -17.67 -1.02 -5.61
CA GLU A 50 -17.01 -1.79 -6.64
C GLU A 50 -15.57 -1.31 -6.82
N GLN A 51 -14.70 -2.20 -7.30
CA GLN A 51 -13.29 -1.90 -7.54
C GLN A 51 -12.79 -2.66 -8.76
N TRP A 52 -11.83 -2.08 -9.49
CA TRP A 52 -11.06 -2.82 -10.49
C TRP A 52 -9.89 -3.58 -9.87
N VAL A 53 -9.29 -4.46 -10.67
CA VAL A 53 -8.02 -5.09 -10.29
C VAL A 53 -6.94 -4.03 -10.11
N SER A 54 -6.90 -3.00 -10.96
CA SER A 54 -5.97 -1.88 -10.84
C SER A 54 -6.09 -1.18 -9.49
N ASP A 55 -7.31 -0.85 -9.06
CA ASP A 55 -7.56 -0.08 -7.84
C ASP A 55 -7.05 -0.84 -6.61
N SER A 56 -7.35 -2.14 -6.59
CA SER A 56 -6.91 -3.07 -5.55
C SER A 56 -5.37 -3.21 -5.51
N LEU A 57 -4.72 -3.39 -6.66
CA LEU A 57 -3.26 -3.49 -6.74
C LEU A 57 -2.55 -2.19 -6.34
N ILE A 58 -3.09 -1.04 -6.75
CA ILE A 58 -2.58 0.27 -6.35
C ILE A 58 -2.70 0.43 -4.83
N ALA A 59 -3.88 0.12 -4.25
CA ALA A 59 -4.09 0.19 -2.81
C ALA A 59 -3.11 -0.72 -2.03
N MET A 60 -2.95 -1.99 -2.45
CA MET A 60 -2.00 -2.93 -1.83
C MET A 60 -0.56 -2.41 -1.89
N THR A 61 -0.15 -1.82 -3.02
CA THR A 61 1.19 -1.26 -3.19
C THR A 61 1.43 -0.08 -2.27
N LEU A 62 0.45 0.84 -2.17
CA LEU A 62 0.53 1.98 -1.27
C LEU A 62 0.58 1.53 0.20
N PHE A 63 -0.25 0.57 0.60
CA PHE A 63 -0.17 -0.01 1.95
C PHE A 63 1.18 -0.66 2.23
N ALA A 64 1.76 -1.37 1.25
CA ALA A 64 3.09 -1.93 1.39
C ALA A 64 4.15 -0.85 1.59
N PHE A 65 4.11 0.25 0.84
CA PHE A 65 5.01 1.39 1.04
C PHE A 65 4.86 2.03 2.42
N GLY A 66 3.62 2.20 2.90
CA GLY A 66 3.36 2.68 4.26
C GLY A 66 3.99 1.78 5.33
N VAL A 67 3.77 0.46 5.24
CA VAL A 67 4.33 -0.48 6.21
C VAL A 67 5.86 -0.55 6.13
N ILE A 68 6.44 -0.64 4.93
CA ILE A 68 7.90 -0.65 4.73
C ILE A 68 8.50 0.65 5.27
N GLY A 69 7.87 1.79 5.02
CA GLY A 69 8.32 3.08 5.52
C GLY A 69 8.37 3.13 7.04
N LEU A 70 7.32 2.64 7.71
CA LEU A 70 7.28 2.52 9.18
C LEU A 70 8.35 1.55 9.71
N LEU A 71 8.58 0.42 9.04
CA LEU A 71 9.62 -0.54 9.42
C LEU A 71 11.02 0.05 9.31
N LEU A 72 11.30 0.84 8.26
CA LEU A 72 12.57 1.54 8.09
C LEU A 72 12.76 2.60 9.19
N MET A 73 11.72 3.38 9.51
CA MET A 73 11.78 4.34 10.62
C MET A 73 11.98 3.64 11.97
N TYR A 74 11.40 2.46 12.18
CA TYR A 74 11.68 1.68 13.38
C TYR A 74 13.13 1.17 13.37
N GLN A 75 13.62 0.67 12.24
CA GLN A 75 14.98 0.17 12.11
C GLN A 75 16.03 1.27 12.30
N SER A 76 15.75 2.52 11.90
CA SER A 76 16.67 3.64 12.10
C SER A 76 17.03 3.88 13.57
N THR A 77 16.10 3.57 14.50
CA THR A 77 16.35 3.69 15.95
C THR A 77 17.40 2.70 16.47
N LYS A 78 17.62 1.59 15.76
CA LYS A 78 18.59 0.55 16.13
C LYS A 78 20.02 0.90 15.71
N TYR A 79 20.20 1.86 14.80
CA TYR A 79 21.52 2.31 14.32
C TYR A 79 22.15 3.39 15.22
N ALA A 80 22.05 3.25 16.55
CA ALA A 80 22.47 4.28 17.52
C ALA A 80 23.96 4.69 17.39
N TYR A 81 24.82 3.75 17.01
CA TYR A 81 26.26 3.99 16.90
C TYR A 81 26.71 4.56 15.55
N ASN A 82 25.82 4.61 14.54
CA ASN A 82 26.11 5.13 13.20
C ASN A 82 25.08 6.22 12.82
N PRO A 83 25.23 7.46 13.33
CA PRO A 83 24.20 8.50 13.23
C PRO A 83 23.86 8.89 11.79
N ARG A 84 24.85 8.91 10.88
CA ARG A 84 24.62 9.20 9.46
C ARG A 84 23.72 8.13 8.81
N GLN A 85 23.94 6.86 9.13
CA GLN A 85 23.16 5.76 8.59
C GLN A 85 21.75 5.75 9.17
N ALA A 86 21.62 5.97 10.49
CA ALA A 86 20.33 6.10 11.16
C ALA A 86 19.48 7.20 10.50
N TYR A 87 20.07 8.37 10.26
CA TYR A 87 19.38 9.49 9.62
C TYR A 87 18.89 9.17 8.20
N LEU A 88 19.74 8.58 7.36
CA LEU A 88 19.36 8.22 5.99
C LEU A 88 18.23 7.19 5.96
N VAL A 89 18.30 6.15 6.81
CA VAL A 89 17.25 5.13 6.91
C VAL A 89 15.93 5.73 7.39
N PHE A 90 15.99 6.63 8.37
CA PHE A 90 14.82 7.37 8.84
C PHE A 90 14.19 8.20 7.74
N MET A 91 15.00 8.99 7.01
CA MET A 91 14.52 9.83 5.91
C MET A 91 13.85 9.01 4.80
N MET A 92 14.45 7.89 4.41
CA MET A 92 13.85 6.99 3.41
C MET A 92 12.51 6.44 3.89
N GLY A 93 12.44 6.01 5.15
CA GLY A 93 11.19 5.53 5.75
C GLY A 93 10.10 6.60 5.80
N ALA A 94 10.45 7.80 6.27
CA ALA A 94 9.54 8.94 6.32
C ALA A 94 9.04 9.34 4.92
N ALA A 95 9.93 9.38 3.93
CA ALA A 95 9.56 9.67 2.54
C ALA A 95 8.55 8.64 1.99
N LEU A 96 8.75 7.34 2.23
CA LEU A 96 7.82 6.30 1.79
C LEU A 96 6.44 6.45 2.45
N VAL A 97 6.38 6.74 3.75
CA VAL A 97 5.10 6.97 4.45
C VAL A 97 4.39 8.21 3.88
N ILE A 98 5.12 9.29 3.64
CA ILE A 98 4.56 10.53 3.08
C ILE A 98 4.03 10.29 1.66
N ILE A 99 4.81 9.62 0.80
CA ILE A 99 4.38 9.26 -0.56
C ILE A 99 3.12 8.42 -0.50
N SER A 100 3.10 7.37 0.33
CA SER A 100 1.92 6.53 0.52
C SER A 100 0.69 7.35 0.92
N TYR A 101 0.82 8.23 1.91
CA TYR A 101 -0.28 9.04 2.41
C TYR A 101 -0.80 10.02 1.36
N ILE A 102 0.10 10.77 0.71
CA ILE A 102 -0.27 11.76 -0.32
C ILE A 102 -0.96 11.06 -1.50
N SER A 103 -0.45 9.91 -1.95
CA SER A 103 -1.06 9.16 -3.04
C SER A 103 -2.46 8.66 -2.70
N VAL A 104 -2.68 8.12 -1.49
CA VAL A 104 -4.01 7.68 -1.04
C VAL A 104 -4.97 8.87 -0.97
N GLU A 105 -4.55 9.98 -0.37
CA GLU A 105 -5.37 11.19 -0.26
C GLU A 105 -5.71 11.78 -1.65
N ALA A 106 -4.76 11.77 -2.59
CA ALA A 106 -4.99 12.20 -3.96
C ALA A 106 -6.04 11.34 -4.67
N ILE A 107 -5.99 10.02 -4.49
CA ILE A 107 -6.98 9.08 -5.04
C ILE A 107 -8.37 9.34 -4.46
N ILE A 108 -8.49 9.53 -3.15
CA ILE A 108 -9.77 9.83 -2.49
C ILE A 108 -10.35 11.15 -3.00
N ARG A 109 -9.51 12.19 -3.16
CA ARG A 109 -9.94 13.48 -3.72
C ARG A 109 -10.38 13.37 -5.16
N TYR A 110 -9.64 12.62 -5.98
CA TYR A 110 -10.00 12.37 -7.37
C TYR A 110 -11.36 11.67 -7.44
N TRP A 111 -11.58 10.63 -6.63
CA TRP A 111 -12.84 9.90 -6.59
C TRP A 111 -14.02 10.80 -6.19
N LYS A 112 -13.87 11.70 -5.21
CA LYS A 112 -14.93 12.67 -4.84
C LYS A 112 -15.28 13.67 -5.94
N GLY A 113 -14.40 13.86 -6.92
CA GLY A 113 -14.59 14.80 -8.02
C GLY A 113 -15.15 14.17 -9.31
N VAL A 114 -15.34 12.85 -9.33
CA VAL A 114 -15.93 12.07 -10.44
C VAL A 114 -17.40 11.79 -10.14
#